data_AF-A0A533BMP3-F1
#
_entry.id   AF-A0A533BMP3-F1
#
_cell.length_a   1.000
_cell.length_b   1.000
_cell.length_c   1.000
_cell.angle_alpha   90.00
_cell.angle_beta   90.00
_cell.angle_gamma   90.00
#
_symmetry.space_group_name_H-M   'P 1'
#
loop_
_entity.id
_entity.type
_entity.pdbx_description
1 polymer ?
#
loop_
_entity_poly.entity_id
_entity_poly.type
_entity_poly.pdbx_seq_one_letter_code
_entity_poly.pdbx_strand_id
1 'polypeptide(L)'
;MPRIRIIDKLVKVLRNRPTVITRAFFWSIPHNSGKQDICLKIGRYKKPQEVPAAEVPESLQPKSELTLDDEEFKALIEFLQEQYEPFRQGVKAFIPLDKPYEKENAAQIRALFALPDKQKLVRFILNHDVIPEDLAAGLQQAHRNRAIKQFESMLEQDEKEPAWQEWFEKNSCGLQFWAASLDHGNYVPSTDLTKAITQASRYIYEVEREANSVKFLERVGQVKTVKPRCILIFGRSNKWDNRQIEAYRILNAGFHNITIMTYDHVLGRAKRIVGVNSMQIEGQA
;
A
#
# COMPACT_ATOMS: atom_id res chain seq x y z
N MET A 1 52.73 10.51 -13.65
CA MET A 1 51.67 11.11 -12.82
C MET A 1 50.47 10.18 -12.79
N PRO A 2 49.87 9.88 -11.63
CA PRO A 2 48.71 9.01 -11.57
C PRO A 2 47.52 9.66 -12.29
N ARG A 3 46.90 8.96 -13.24
CA ARG A 3 45.66 9.41 -13.90
C ARG A 3 44.54 9.41 -12.88
N ILE A 4 44.12 10.60 -12.45
CA ILE A 4 42.91 10.77 -11.64
C ILE A 4 41.73 10.21 -12.46
N ARG A 5 41.05 9.18 -11.94
CA ARG A 5 39.82 8.66 -12.56
C ARG A 5 38.69 9.63 -12.26
N ILE A 6 38.20 10.30 -13.31
CA ILE A 6 36.98 11.10 -13.25
C ILE A 6 35.80 10.12 -13.20
N ILE A 7 34.94 10.27 -12.19
CA ILE A 7 33.71 9.48 -12.03
C ILE A 7 32.54 10.46 -12.14
N ASP A 8 31.44 10.03 -12.76
CA ASP A 8 30.18 10.78 -12.89
C ASP A 8 30.31 12.21 -13.48
N LYS A 9 30.54 12.29 -14.80
CA LYS A 9 30.64 13.58 -15.52
C LYS A 9 29.28 14.00 -16.07
N LEU A 10 28.73 15.11 -15.57
CA LEU A 10 27.54 15.77 -16.10
C LEU A 10 27.94 16.96 -16.96
N VAL A 11 27.22 17.16 -18.07
CA VAL A 11 27.49 18.24 -19.03
C VAL A 11 26.18 18.93 -19.39
N LYS A 12 26.12 20.24 -19.21
CA LYS A 12 25.00 21.09 -19.65
C LYS A 12 25.50 22.11 -20.66
N VAL A 13 24.77 22.25 -21.77
CA VAL A 13 24.94 23.36 -22.70
C VAL A 13 24.19 24.55 -22.13
N LEU A 14 24.92 25.60 -21.75
CA LEU A 14 24.34 26.85 -21.25
C LEU A 14 23.84 27.70 -22.41
N ARG A 15 24.58 27.72 -23.52
CA ARG A 15 24.20 28.47 -24.72
C ARG A 15 24.80 27.85 -25.98
N ASN A 16 24.02 27.87 -27.06
CA ASN A 16 24.39 27.30 -28.34
C ASN A 16 24.30 28.36 -29.45
N ARG A 17 25.45 28.82 -29.98
CA ARG A 17 25.54 29.80 -31.09
C ARG A 17 26.08 29.15 -32.37
N PRO A 18 25.99 29.78 -33.55
CA PRO A 18 26.43 29.17 -34.81
C PRO A 18 27.87 28.65 -34.82
N THR A 19 28.80 29.33 -34.15
CA THR A 19 30.24 29.03 -34.17
C THR A 19 30.82 28.58 -32.82
N VAL A 20 30.12 28.85 -31.71
CA VAL A 20 30.61 28.64 -30.34
C VAL A 20 29.51 28.02 -29.47
N ILE A 21 29.91 27.18 -28.53
CA ILE A 21 29.04 26.58 -27.52
C ILE A 21 29.58 26.88 -26.11
N THR A 22 28.73 27.40 -25.23
CA THR A 22 29.04 27.57 -23.80
C THR A 22 28.59 26.31 -23.05
N ARG A 23 29.50 25.65 -22.33
CA ARG A 23 29.19 24.44 -21.56
C ARG A 23 29.64 24.57 -20.10
N ALA A 24 28.83 24.03 -19.20
CA ALA A 24 29.20 23.72 -17.83
C ALA A 24 29.47 22.22 -17.69
N PHE A 25 30.55 21.88 -17.00
CA PHE A 25 30.97 20.52 -16.69
C PHE A 25 31.01 20.35 -15.19
N PHE A 26 30.36 19.30 -14.71
CA PHE A 26 30.36 18.90 -13.31
C PHE A 26 30.96 17.51 -13.21
N TRP A 27 31.87 17.30 -12.28
CA TRP A 27 32.43 15.97 -12.00
C TRP A 27 32.97 15.87 -10.59
N SER A 28 33.08 14.63 -10.09
CA SER A 28 33.70 14.33 -8.81
C SER A 28 35.12 13.81 -9.01
N ILE A 29 36.00 14.21 -8.10
CA ILE A 29 37.36 13.72 -7.97
C ILE A 29 37.43 12.97 -6.64
N PRO A 30 37.42 11.63 -6.66
CA PRO A 30 37.62 10.86 -5.45
C PRO A 30 39.08 10.93 -5.01
N HIS A 31 39.30 11.24 -3.74
CA HIS A 31 40.62 11.16 -3.11
C HIS A 31 40.78 9.86 -2.34
N ASN A 32 42.02 9.40 -2.23
CA ASN A 32 42.37 8.21 -1.44
C ASN A 32 42.07 8.36 0.07
N SER A 33 41.75 9.58 0.52
CA SER A 33 41.32 9.90 1.89
C SER A 33 39.82 9.66 2.15
N GLY A 34 39.07 9.21 1.15
CA GLY A 34 37.61 9.06 1.22
C GLY A 34 36.82 10.36 1.02
N LYS A 35 37.49 11.51 0.91
CA LYS A 35 36.88 12.78 0.50
C LYS A 35 36.69 12.81 -1.01
N GLN A 36 35.56 13.33 -1.47
CA GLN A 36 35.34 13.62 -2.89
C GLN A 36 35.27 15.13 -3.10
N ASP A 37 36.12 15.65 -3.98
CA ASP A 37 36.06 17.05 -4.38
C ASP A 37 35.18 17.18 -5.61
N ILE A 38 34.31 18.18 -5.59
CA ILE A 38 33.40 18.47 -6.70
C ILE A 38 33.97 19.63 -7.49
N CYS A 39 34.05 19.48 -8.80
CA CYS A 39 34.62 20.48 -9.68
C CYS A 39 33.59 20.96 -10.69
N LEU A 40 33.48 22.28 -10.81
CA LEU A 40 32.73 22.95 -11.86
C LEU A 40 33.73 23.60 -12.83
N LYS A 41 33.63 23.26 -14.11
CA LYS A 41 34.33 23.99 -15.18
C LYS A 41 33.34 24.56 -16.15
N ILE A 42 33.51 25.84 -16.43
CA ILE A 42 32.73 26.55 -17.42
C ILE A 42 33.68 26.98 -18.53
N GLY A 43 33.26 26.83 -19.78
CA GLY A 43 34.06 27.25 -20.91
C GLY A 43 33.22 27.48 -22.16
N ARG A 44 33.77 28.30 -23.05
CA ARG A 44 33.31 28.44 -24.44
C ARG A 44 34.21 27.61 -25.34
N TYR A 45 33.57 26.84 -26.22
CA TYR A 45 34.22 25.90 -27.13
C TYR A 45 33.80 26.21 -28.55
N LYS A 46 34.74 26.11 -29.49
CA LYS A 46 34.39 26.19 -30.91
C LYS A 46 33.63 24.94 -31.32
N LYS A 47 32.60 25.11 -32.14
CA LYS A 47 31.88 23.97 -32.69
C LYS A 47 32.79 23.19 -33.65
N PRO A 48 32.81 21.85 -33.58
CA PRO A 48 33.52 21.05 -34.56
C PRO A 48 32.93 21.31 -35.96
N GLN A 49 33.79 21.62 -36.93
CA GLN A 49 33.36 21.78 -38.33
C GLN A 49 33.09 20.42 -39.02
N GLU A 50 33.58 19.32 -38.46
CA GLU A 50 33.35 17.94 -38.92
C GLU A 50 33.28 16.95 -37.73
N VAL A 51 32.43 15.92 -37.82
CA VAL A 51 32.30 14.85 -36.80
C VAL A 51 33.17 13.65 -37.23
N PRO A 52 33.98 13.03 -36.33
CA PRO A 52 34.07 13.24 -34.89
C PRO A 52 35.40 13.90 -34.49
N ALA A 53 35.48 15.23 -34.56
CA ALA A 53 36.57 15.99 -33.93
C ALA A 53 36.19 16.40 -32.49
N ALA A 54 37.16 16.34 -31.57
CA ALA A 54 36.99 16.80 -30.20
C ALA A 54 36.81 18.33 -30.14
N GLU A 55 35.88 18.81 -29.33
CA GLU A 55 35.67 20.25 -29.10
C GLU A 55 36.91 20.89 -28.47
N VAL A 56 37.41 21.97 -29.08
CA VAL A 56 38.59 22.71 -28.61
C VAL A 56 38.14 23.99 -27.93
N PRO A 57 38.73 24.38 -26.77
CA PRO A 57 38.46 25.67 -26.15
C PRO A 57 38.61 26.82 -27.14
N GLU A 58 37.73 27.82 -27.04
CA GLU A 58 37.78 29.00 -27.91
C GLU A 58 39.09 29.79 -27.74
N SER A 59 39.62 29.82 -26.51
CA SER A 59 40.92 30.36 -26.15
C SER A 59 41.66 29.39 -25.21
N LEU A 60 42.96 29.22 -25.44
CA LEU A 60 43.87 28.43 -24.59
C LEU A 60 44.63 29.29 -23.56
N GLN A 61 44.54 30.62 -23.67
CA GLN A 61 45.07 31.56 -22.69
C GLN A 61 43.91 32.08 -21.83
N PRO A 62 43.97 31.94 -20.50
CA PRO A 62 42.88 32.37 -19.65
C PRO A 62 42.88 33.90 -19.61
N LYS A 63 41.86 34.54 -20.21
CA LYS A 63 41.29 35.70 -19.52
C LYS A 63 40.51 35.08 -18.38
N SER A 64 41.03 35.14 -17.17
CA SER A 64 40.54 34.42 -15.98
C SER A 64 39.09 34.75 -15.57
N GLU A 65 38.34 35.47 -16.41
CA GLU A 65 36.98 35.94 -16.18
C GLU A 65 36.13 35.57 -17.41
N LEU A 66 35.37 34.48 -17.29
CA LEU A 66 34.25 34.21 -18.19
C LEU A 66 33.02 34.92 -17.60
N THR A 67 32.67 36.08 -18.15
CA THR A 67 31.43 36.77 -17.76
C THR A 67 30.23 36.05 -18.36
N LEU A 68 29.38 35.51 -17.49
CA LEU A 68 28.07 34.98 -17.86
C LEU A 68 27.11 36.16 -18.03
N ASP A 69 26.33 36.15 -19.11
CA ASP A 69 25.18 37.05 -19.21
C ASP A 69 24.00 36.57 -18.35
N ASP A 70 22.91 37.34 -18.27
CA ASP A 70 21.76 37.03 -17.40
C ASP A 70 21.12 35.66 -17.70
N GLU A 71 21.03 35.29 -18.99
CA GLU A 71 20.52 33.97 -19.40
C GLU A 71 21.49 32.86 -19.00
N GLU A 72 22.80 33.02 -19.29
CA GLU A 72 23.84 32.07 -18.92
C GLU A 72 23.94 31.89 -17.39
N PHE A 73 23.73 32.97 -16.62
CA PHE A 73 23.75 32.96 -15.16
C PHE A 73 22.52 32.26 -14.57
N LYS A 74 21.31 32.56 -15.05
CA LYS A 74 20.07 31.87 -14.63
C LYS A 74 20.13 30.38 -14.93
N ALA A 75 20.57 30.01 -16.14
CA ALA A 75 20.71 28.61 -16.52
C ALA A 75 21.75 27.86 -15.65
N LEU A 76 22.80 28.55 -15.21
CA LEU A 76 23.77 27.99 -14.27
C LEU A 76 23.17 27.81 -12.87
N ILE A 77 22.40 28.79 -12.37
CA ILE A 77 21.71 28.69 -11.08
C ILE A 77 20.74 27.52 -11.09
N GLU A 78 19.90 27.39 -12.13
CA GLU A 78 18.99 26.24 -12.28
C GLU A 78 19.75 24.92 -12.27
N PHE A 79 20.84 24.83 -13.05
CA PHE A 79 21.68 23.63 -13.10
C PHE A 79 22.31 23.28 -11.75
N LEU A 80 22.77 24.27 -10.99
CA LEU A 80 23.32 24.05 -9.65
C LEU A 80 22.22 23.66 -8.65
N GLN A 81 21.07 24.32 -8.66
CA GLN A 81 19.96 23.98 -7.76
C GLN A 81 19.45 22.56 -8.00
N GLU A 82 19.32 22.15 -9.27
CA GLU A 82 18.82 20.82 -9.60
C GLU A 82 19.83 19.69 -9.32
N GLN A 83 21.13 19.94 -9.48
CA GLN A 83 22.13 18.87 -9.55
C GLN A 83 23.19 18.91 -8.43
N TYR A 84 23.40 20.03 -7.75
CA TYR A 84 24.53 20.20 -6.82
C TYR A 84 24.42 19.35 -5.55
N GLU A 85 23.32 19.48 -4.79
CA GLU A 85 23.14 18.68 -3.57
C GLU A 85 22.97 17.16 -3.86
N PRO A 86 22.19 16.74 -4.88
CA PRO A 86 22.09 15.33 -5.27
C PRO A 86 23.45 14.70 -5.64
N PHE A 87 24.26 15.42 -6.42
CA PHE A 87 25.58 14.96 -6.83
C PHE A 87 26.57 14.88 -5.65
N ARG A 88 26.53 15.86 -4.74
CA ARG A 88 27.43 15.90 -3.57
C ARG A 88 27.21 14.73 -2.62
N GLN A 89 25.98 14.24 -2.50
CA GLN A 89 25.66 13.10 -1.64
C GLN A 89 25.83 11.74 -2.35
N GLY A 90 26.21 11.72 -3.64
CA GLY A 90 26.29 10.50 -4.43
C GLY A 90 24.93 9.81 -4.63
N VAL A 91 23.83 10.55 -4.44
CA VAL A 91 22.47 10.02 -4.44
C VAL A 91 21.94 10.01 -5.86
N LYS A 92 21.58 8.82 -6.36
CA LYS A 92 21.08 8.61 -7.73
C LYS A 92 19.60 8.95 -7.94
N ALA A 93 18.83 9.09 -6.86
CA ALA A 93 17.39 9.42 -6.89
C ALA A 93 16.97 10.16 -5.61
N PHE A 94 16.21 11.25 -5.74
CA PHE A 94 15.77 12.08 -4.63
C PHE A 94 14.30 12.51 -4.78
N ILE A 95 13.61 12.67 -3.65
CA ILE A 95 12.22 13.14 -3.60
C ILE A 95 12.23 14.59 -3.09
N PRO A 96 11.88 15.59 -3.93
CA PRO A 96 11.76 16.98 -3.51
C PRO A 96 10.64 17.14 -2.47
N LEU A 97 10.95 17.79 -1.34
CA LEU A 97 9.99 18.01 -0.25
C LEU A 97 9.11 19.25 -0.44
N ASP A 98 9.47 20.14 -1.35
CA ASP A 98 8.67 21.29 -1.78
C ASP A 98 7.53 20.88 -2.74
N LYS A 99 7.70 19.75 -3.46
CA LYS A 99 6.68 19.18 -4.36
C LYS A 99 6.51 17.67 -4.18
N PRO A 100 6.23 17.17 -2.96
CA PRO A 100 6.37 15.75 -2.64
C PRO A 100 5.32 14.85 -3.30
N TYR A 101 4.18 15.39 -3.73
CA TYR A 101 3.02 14.62 -4.21
C TYR A 101 2.90 14.53 -5.74
N GLU A 102 3.94 14.88 -6.48
CA GLU A 102 3.95 14.74 -7.94
C GLU A 102 4.04 13.28 -8.38
N LYS A 103 3.47 12.97 -9.55
CA LYS A 103 3.41 11.61 -10.10
C LYS A 103 4.81 11.01 -10.33
N GLU A 104 5.78 11.86 -10.63
CA GLU A 104 7.18 11.49 -10.86
C GLU A 104 7.84 10.97 -9.57
N ASN A 105 7.54 11.60 -8.42
CA ASN A 105 8.03 11.16 -7.11
C ASN A 105 7.43 9.82 -6.68
N ALA A 106 6.19 9.55 -7.05
CA ALA A 106 5.57 8.26 -6.81
C ALA A 106 6.28 7.10 -7.52
N ALA A 107 6.97 7.34 -8.64
CA ALA A 107 7.78 6.31 -9.30
C ALA A 107 9.01 5.93 -8.47
N GLN A 108 9.67 6.91 -7.86
CA GLN A 108 10.84 6.68 -7.01
C GLN A 108 10.46 5.94 -5.71
N ILE A 109 9.36 6.34 -5.07
CA ILE A 109 8.83 5.64 -3.89
C ILE A 109 8.48 4.18 -4.23
N ARG A 110 7.88 3.94 -5.41
CA ARG A 110 7.60 2.58 -5.89
C ARG A 110 8.86 1.77 -6.12
N ALA A 111 9.91 2.37 -6.69
CA ALA A 111 11.19 1.69 -6.88
C ALA A 111 11.83 1.27 -5.54
N LEU A 112 11.74 2.11 -4.50
CA LEU A 112 12.18 1.78 -3.15
C LEU A 112 11.44 0.55 -2.59
N PHE A 113 10.12 0.50 -2.73
CA PHE A 113 9.31 -0.62 -2.24
C PHE A 113 9.41 -1.88 -3.11
N ALA A 114 9.94 -1.78 -4.33
CA ALA A 114 10.14 -2.91 -5.25
C ALA A 114 11.49 -3.62 -5.06
N LEU A 115 12.35 -3.16 -4.14
CA LEU A 115 13.64 -3.80 -3.86
C LEU A 115 13.45 -5.26 -3.41
N PRO A 116 14.35 -6.18 -3.81
CA PRO A 116 14.19 -7.61 -3.56
C PRO A 116 14.27 -7.97 -2.05
N ASP A 117 14.98 -7.17 -1.25
CA ASP A 117 15.18 -7.42 0.18
C ASP A 117 14.03 -6.82 1.03
N LYS A 118 12.86 -7.46 0.94
CA LYS A 118 11.66 -7.04 1.67
C LYS A 118 11.84 -7.04 3.19
N GLN A 119 12.68 -7.92 3.74
CA GLN A 119 12.87 -8.01 5.19
C GLN A 119 13.64 -6.81 5.74
N LYS A 120 14.70 -6.35 5.06
CA LYS A 120 15.41 -5.14 5.46
C LYS A 120 14.52 -3.90 5.37
N LEU A 121 13.70 -3.81 4.32
CA LEU A 121 12.73 -2.73 4.15
C LEU A 121 11.72 -2.68 5.29
N VAL A 122 11.13 -3.83 5.66
CA VAL A 122 10.17 -3.90 6.79
C VAL A 122 10.83 -3.47 8.10
N ARG A 123 12.05 -3.96 8.40
CA ARG A 123 12.79 -3.56 9.60
C ARG A 123 13.09 -2.06 9.61
N PHE A 124 13.48 -1.50 8.47
CA PHE A 124 13.72 -0.06 8.33
C PHE A 124 12.46 0.75 8.63
N ILE A 125 11.31 0.36 8.06
CA ILE A 125 10.03 1.04 8.30
C ILE A 125 9.66 1.02 9.79
N LEU A 126 9.80 -0.13 10.45
CA LEU A 126 9.45 -0.30 11.87
C LEU A 126 10.39 0.43 12.81
N ASN A 127 11.71 0.37 12.57
CA ASN A 127 12.70 0.93 13.49
C ASN A 127 12.78 2.46 13.46
N HIS A 128 12.34 3.08 12.36
CA HIS A 128 12.45 4.53 12.16
C HIS A 128 11.10 5.24 12.15
N ASP A 129 10.02 4.56 12.53
CA ASP A 129 8.65 5.11 12.55
C ASP A 129 8.27 5.84 11.24
N VAL A 130 8.68 5.25 10.11
CA VAL A 130 8.50 5.86 8.78
C VAL A 130 7.01 5.98 8.42
N ILE A 131 6.18 5.12 9.01
CA ILE A 131 4.73 5.13 8.86
C ILE A 131 4.11 5.35 10.25
N PRO A 132 3.75 6.60 10.58
CA PRO A 132 3.04 6.91 11.82
C PRO A 132 1.73 6.14 11.93
N GLU A 133 1.24 5.91 13.15
CA GLU A 133 0.02 5.13 13.41
C GLU A 133 -1.21 5.68 12.66
N ASP A 134 -1.37 7.01 12.63
CA ASP A 134 -2.46 7.67 11.89
C ASP A 134 -2.38 7.42 10.37
N LEU A 135 -1.17 7.39 9.82
CA LEU A 135 -0.96 7.09 8.40
C LEU A 135 -1.24 5.61 8.12
N ALA A 136 -0.83 4.70 9.01
CA ALA A 136 -1.15 3.29 8.90
C ALA A 136 -2.67 3.05 8.92
N ALA A 137 -3.39 3.71 9.83
CA ALA A 137 -4.85 3.68 9.88
C ALA A 137 -5.48 4.24 8.60
N GLY A 138 -4.95 5.35 8.08
CA GLY A 138 -5.37 5.94 6.80
C GLY A 138 -5.16 5.00 5.60
N LEU A 139 -4.02 4.29 5.55
CA LEU A 139 -3.73 3.29 4.53
C LEU A 139 -4.67 2.08 4.61
N GLN A 140 -4.98 1.62 5.82
CA GLN A 140 -5.98 0.56 6.04
C GLN A 140 -7.37 1.00 5.57
N GLN A 141 -7.78 2.24 5.87
CA GLN A 141 -9.04 2.78 5.40
C GLN A 141 -9.08 2.91 3.88
N ALA A 142 -7.99 3.38 3.25
CA ALA A 142 -7.88 3.43 1.80
C ALA A 142 -7.97 2.04 1.15
N HIS A 143 -7.37 1.02 1.78
CA HIS A 143 -7.49 -0.37 1.33
C HIS A 143 -8.95 -0.85 1.40
N ARG A 144 -9.64 -0.61 2.52
CA ARG A 144 -11.07 -0.95 2.69
C ARG A 144 -11.94 -0.27 1.64
N ASN A 145 -11.72 1.01 1.38
CA ASN A 145 -12.46 1.75 0.35
C ASN A 145 -12.23 1.17 -1.05
N ARG A 146 -11.00 0.72 -1.38
CA ARG A 146 -10.73 0.02 -2.66
C ARG A 146 -11.42 -1.34 -2.71
N ALA A 147 -11.41 -2.09 -1.62
CA ALA A 147 -12.10 -3.37 -1.54
C ALA A 147 -13.61 -3.19 -1.77
N ILE A 148 -14.24 -2.16 -1.17
CA ILE A 148 -15.65 -1.84 -1.39
C ILE A 148 -15.92 -1.52 -2.86
N LYS A 149 -15.11 -0.66 -3.50
CA LYS A 149 -15.27 -0.37 -4.94
C LYS A 149 -15.14 -1.61 -5.81
N GLN A 150 -14.21 -2.51 -5.46
CA GLN A 150 -14.08 -3.79 -6.14
C GLN A 150 -15.33 -4.65 -5.94
N PHE A 151 -15.87 -4.69 -4.71
CA PHE A 151 -17.10 -5.42 -4.39
C PHE A 151 -18.30 -4.89 -5.19
N GLU A 152 -18.48 -3.58 -5.26
CA GLU A 152 -19.51 -2.92 -6.07
C GLU A 152 -19.38 -3.29 -7.55
N SER A 153 -18.17 -3.23 -8.09
CA SER A 153 -17.89 -3.65 -9.48
C SER A 153 -18.19 -5.13 -9.72
N MET A 154 -17.92 -6.00 -8.75
CA MET A 154 -18.21 -7.44 -8.86
C MET A 154 -19.72 -7.72 -8.82
N LEU A 155 -20.50 -6.91 -8.08
CA LEU A 155 -21.96 -6.96 -8.11
C LEU A 155 -22.51 -6.55 -9.48
N GLU A 156 -22.00 -5.46 -10.06
CA GLU A 156 -22.43 -4.98 -11.37
C GLU A 156 -22.13 -5.98 -12.49
N GLN A 157 -21.03 -6.73 -12.36
CA GLN A 157 -20.57 -7.70 -13.35
C GLN A 157 -21.19 -9.09 -13.18
N ASP A 158 -22.02 -9.29 -12.14
CA ASP A 158 -22.59 -10.59 -11.78
C ASP A 158 -21.53 -11.72 -11.74
N GLU A 159 -20.44 -11.43 -11.03
CA GLU A 159 -19.26 -12.31 -10.99
C GLU A 159 -19.58 -13.71 -10.43
N LYS A 160 -18.83 -14.72 -10.89
CA LYS A 160 -19.04 -16.11 -10.49
C LYS A 160 -18.45 -16.42 -9.11
N GLU A 161 -18.97 -17.46 -8.45
CA GLU A 161 -18.55 -17.89 -7.10
C GLU A 161 -17.03 -17.91 -6.87
N PRO A 162 -16.17 -18.39 -7.80
CA PRO A 162 -14.72 -18.39 -7.57
C PRO A 162 -14.13 -16.99 -7.34
N ALA A 163 -14.60 -15.97 -8.06
CA ALA A 163 -14.13 -14.60 -7.90
C ALA A 163 -14.55 -14.04 -6.52
N TRP A 164 -15.77 -14.36 -6.09
CA TRP A 164 -16.25 -14.01 -4.75
C TRP A 164 -15.44 -14.70 -3.65
N GLN A 165 -15.13 -15.98 -3.79
CA GLN A 165 -14.31 -16.72 -2.83
C GLN A 165 -12.92 -16.07 -2.69
N GLU A 166 -12.24 -15.79 -3.81
CA GLU A 166 -10.94 -15.12 -3.78
C GLU A 166 -11.01 -13.74 -3.10
N TRP A 167 -12.04 -12.95 -3.43
CA TRP A 167 -12.24 -11.64 -2.83
C TRP A 167 -12.44 -11.73 -1.31
N PHE A 168 -13.30 -12.64 -0.85
CA PHE A 168 -13.58 -12.82 0.58
C PHE A 168 -12.39 -13.39 1.35
N GLU A 169 -11.57 -14.25 0.73
CA GLU A 169 -10.34 -14.75 1.35
C GLU A 169 -9.29 -13.63 1.48
N LYS A 170 -9.07 -12.88 0.40
CA LYS A 170 -8.12 -11.77 0.37
C LYS A 170 -8.50 -10.63 1.31
N ASN A 171 -9.80 -10.35 1.42
CA ASN A 171 -10.34 -9.30 2.27
C ASN A 171 -10.93 -9.86 3.57
N SER A 172 -10.60 -11.11 3.93
CA SER A 172 -11.06 -11.69 5.18
C SER A 172 -10.45 -10.85 6.30
N CYS A 173 -11.29 -10.01 6.90
CA CYS A 173 -10.91 -9.33 8.11
C CYS A 173 -10.55 -10.47 9.09
N GLY A 174 -9.39 -10.39 9.74
CA GLY A 174 -8.83 -11.42 10.63
C GLY A 174 -9.66 -11.69 11.89
N LEU A 175 -10.98 -11.58 11.80
CA LEU A 175 -12.01 -11.94 12.75
C LEU A 175 -11.87 -13.41 13.07
N GLN A 176 -11.04 -13.68 14.07
CA GLN A 176 -10.96 -15.00 14.65
C GLN A 176 -12.28 -15.27 15.36
N PHE A 177 -12.84 -16.45 15.13
CA PHE A 177 -14.05 -16.85 15.82
C PHE A 177 -13.79 -17.09 17.31
N TRP A 178 -12.69 -17.77 17.60
CA TRP A 178 -12.20 -18.06 18.95
C TRP A 178 -11.12 -17.06 19.36
N ALA A 179 -10.98 -16.83 20.67
CA ALA A 179 -9.83 -16.12 21.20
C ALA A 179 -8.53 -16.90 20.94
N ALA A 180 -7.40 -16.18 20.89
CA ALA A 180 -6.10 -16.77 20.61
C ALA A 180 -5.61 -17.72 21.73
N SER A 181 -6.05 -17.49 22.96
CA SER A 181 -5.74 -18.33 24.13
C SER A 181 -7.02 -18.98 24.67
N LEU A 182 -6.85 -20.18 25.22
CA LEU A 182 -7.91 -20.84 25.99
C LEU A 182 -8.07 -20.15 27.35
N ASP A 183 -9.28 -20.22 27.90
CA ASP A 183 -9.57 -19.80 29.26
C ASP A 183 -9.99 -21.02 30.09
N HIS A 184 -9.22 -21.34 31.12
CA HIS A 184 -9.39 -22.56 31.93
C HIS A 184 -9.54 -23.85 31.08
N GLY A 185 -8.81 -23.92 29.95
CA GLY A 185 -8.87 -25.05 29.01
C GLY A 185 -10.03 -25.03 28.01
N ASN A 186 -10.87 -23.98 28.02
CA ASN A 186 -12.04 -23.85 27.15
C ASN A 186 -11.80 -22.87 26.01
N TYR A 187 -12.39 -23.16 24.85
CA TYR A 187 -12.47 -22.19 23.76
C TYR A 187 -13.51 -21.12 24.10
N VAL A 188 -13.06 -19.87 24.14
CA VAL A 188 -13.93 -18.72 24.39
C VAL A 188 -14.08 -17.89 23.13
N PRO A 189 -15.27 -17.30 22.87
CA PRO A 189 -15.47 -16.40 21.75
C PRO A 189 -14.41 -15.30 21.72
N SER A 190 -13.97 -14.89 20.53
CA SER A 190 -13.11 -13.71 20.43
C SER A 190 -13.82 -12.45 20.94
N THR A 191 -13.04 -11.42 21.25
CA THR A 191 -13.59 -10.11 21.63
C THR A 191 -14.51 -9.56 20.55
N ASP A 192 -14.17 -9.76 19.27
CA ASP A 192 -14.98 -9.27 18.16
C ASP A 192 -16.28 -10.06 17.99
N LEU A 193 -16.24 -11.39 18.16
CA LEU A 193 -17.46 -12.20 18.18
C LEU A 193 -18.36 -11.80 19.36
N THR A 194 -17.78 -11.56 20.53
CA THR A 194 -18.53 -11.12 21.72
C THR A 194 -19.21 -9.76 21.50
N LYS A 195 -18.50 -8.81 20.88
CA LYS A 195 -19.08 -7.51 20.48
C LYS A 195 -20.22 -7.69 19.49
N ALA A 196 -20.06 -8.56 18.48
CA ALA A 196 -21.08 -8.83 17.48
C ALA A 196 -22.33 -9.48 18.10
N ILE A 197 -22.17 -10.44 19.01
CA ILE A 197 -23.27 -11.07 19.76
C ILE A 197 -23.99 -10.02 20.61
N THR A 198 -23.25 -9.16 21.31
CA THR A 198 -23.81 -8.07 22.11
C THR A 198 -24.65 -7.14 21.25
N GLN A 199 -24.13 -6.74 20.09
CA GLN A 199 -24.84 -5.87 19.16
C GLN A 199 -26.10 -6.52 18.58
N ALA A 200 -26.02 -7.80 18.19
CA ALA A 200 -27.18 -8.55 17.70
C ALA A 200 -28.27 -8.67 18.78
N SER A 201 -27.87 -8.91 20.03
CA SER A 201 -28.78 -8.95 21.19
C SER A 201 -29.48 -7.61 21.40
N ARG A 202 -28.75 -6.50 21.22
CA ARG A 202 -29.30 -5.14 21.31
C ARG A 202 -30.38 -4.91 20.24
N TYR A 203 -30.13 -5.31 19.01
CA TYR A 203 -31.12 -5.16 17.93
C TYR A 203 -32.38 -5.99 18.18
N ILE A 204 -32.24 -7.24 18.63
CA ILE A 204 -33.39 -8.06 19.03
C ILE A 204 -34.19 -7.34 20.11
N TYR A 205 -33.54 -6.84 21.16
CA TYR A 205 -34.21 -6.12 22.25
C TYR A 205 -34.97 -4.88 21.75
N GLU A 206 -34.37 -4.09 20.85
CA GLU A 206 -35.02 -2.90 20.30
C GLU A 206 -36.26 -3.26 19.47
N VAL A 207 -36.16 -4.29 18.64
CA VAL A 207 -37.30 -4.82 17.85
C VAL A 207 -38.39 -5.36 18.78
N GLU A 208 -38.04 -6.12 19.82
CA GLU A 208 -38.99 -6.62 20.82
C GLU A 208 -39.68 -5.47 21.57
N ARG A 209 -38.95 -4.42 21.92
CA ARG A 209 -39.51 -3.25 22.59
C ARG A 209 -40.51 -2.51 21.72
N GLU A 210 -40.22 -2.34 20.43
CA GLU A 210 -41.13 -1.70 19.48
C GLU A 210 -42.38 -2.55 19.21
N ALA A 211 -42.18 -3.86 19.02
CA ALA A 211 -43.24 -4.86 18.86
C ALA A 211 -44.21 -4.94 20.04
N ASN A 212 -43.75 -4.64 21.25
CA ASN A 212 -44.55 -4.62 22.47
C ASN A 212 -45.15 -3.23 22.78
N SER A 213 -44.94 -2.24 21.91
CA SER A 213 -45.55 -0.92 22.11
C SER A 213 -47.07 -0.96 21.91
N VAL A 214 -47.80 -0.30 22.82
CA VAL A 214 -49.28 -0.26 22.81
C VAL A 214 -49.82 0.20 21.45
N LYS A 215 -49.17 1.21 20.85
CA LYS A 215 -49.51 1.74 19.52
C LYS A 215 -49.36 0.71 18.40
N PHE A 216 -48.37 -0.17 18.47
CA PHE A 216 -48.16 -1.22 17.48
C PHE A 216 -49.21 -2.32 17.63
N LEU A 217 -49.51 -2.74 18.87
CA LEU A 217 -50.51 -3.76 19.19
C LEU A 217 -51.93 -3.34 18.80
N GLU A 218 -52.28 -2.06 19.02
CA GLU A 218 -53.55 -1.47 18.58
C GLU A 218 -53.67 -1.46 17.05
N ARG A 219 -52.57 -1.18 16.33
CA ARG A 219 -52.54 -1.13 14.86
C ARG A 219 -52.67 -2.51 14.20
N VAL A 220 -52.17 -3.57 14.83
CA VAL A 220 -52.19 -4.94 14.27
C VAL A 220 -53.29 -5.84 14.86
N GLY A 221 -54.25 -5.26 15.58
CA GLY A 221 -55.43 -5.99 16.07
C GLY A 221 -55.15 -7.01 17.18
N GLN A 222 -54.25 -6.69 18.12
CA GLN A 222 -53.87 -7.56 19.26
C GLN A 222 -53.26 -8.92 18.87
N VAL A 223 -52.80 -9.08 17.63
CA VAL A 223 -52.11 -10.31 17.20
C VAL A 223 -50.77 -10.44 17.94
N LYS A 224 -50.54 -11.61 18.56
CA LYS A 224 -49.30 -11.94 19.29
C LYS A 224 -48.07 -11.77 18.38
N THR A 225 -47.19 -10.83 18.72
CA THR A 225 -45.96 -10.59 17.97
C THR A 225 -45.00 -11.80 18.07
N VAL A 226 -44.48 -12.25 16.92
CA VAL A 226 -43.52 -13.36 16.85
C VAL A 226 -42.18 -12.91 17.43
N LYS A 227 -41.59 -13.70 18.34
CA LYS A 227 -40.26 -13.40 18.91
C LYS A 227 -39.21 -13.33 17.79
N PRO A 228 -38.47 -12.22 17.64
CA PRO A 228 -37.46 -12.09 16.60
C PRO A 228 -36.31 -13.07 16.84
N ARG A 229 -35.84 -13.69 15.74
CA ARG A 229 -34.62 -14.51 15.73
C ARG A 229 -33.58 -13.83 14.85
N CYS A 230 -32.35 -13.75 15.35
CA CYS A 230 -31.21 -13.24 14.61
C CYS A 230 -30.32 -14.40 14.15
N ILE A 231 -29.87 -14.34 12.89
CA ILE A 231 -28.77 -15.18 12.42
C ILE A 231 -27.53 -14.29 12.32
N LEU A 232 -26.53 -14.58 13.16
CA LEU A 232 -25.24 -13.89 13.14
C LEU A 232 -24.26 -14.72 12.31
N ILE A 233 -23.79 -14.18 11.18
CA ILE A 233 -22.74 -14.81 10.38
C ILE A 233 -21.39 -14.20 10.76
N PHE A 234 -20.45 -15.03 11.23
CA PHE A 234 -19.17 -14.57 11.75
C PHE A 234 -18.06 -15.60 11.53
N GLY A 235 -16.91 -15.15 11.01
CA GLY A 235 -15.68 -15.95 10.93
C GLY A 235 -15.74 -17.19 10.02
N ARG A 236 -14.58 -17.87 9.91
CA ARG A 236 -14.38 -19.11 9.14
C ARG A 236 -14.20 -20.28 10.12
N SER A 237 -14.68 -21.48 9.74
CA SER A 237 -14.52 -22.73 10.51
C SER A 237 -13.76 -23.82 9.76
N ASN A 238 -13.22 -23.53 8.57
CA ASN A 238 -12.51 -24.49 7.74
C ASN A 238 -11.29 -25.19 8.39
N LYS A 239 -10.73 -24.62 9.46
CA LYS A 239 -9.58 -25.17 10.19
C LYS A 239 -9.92 -25.67 11.60
N TRP A 240 -11.21 -25.80 11.92
CA TRP A 240 -11.60 -26.20 13.27
C TRP A 240 -11.34 -27.65 13.54
N ASP A 241 -10.80 -27.91 14.73
CA ASP A 241 -10.74 -29.26 15.28
C ASP A 241 -12.07 -29.66 15.95
N ASN A 242 -12.14 -30.92 16.40
CA ASN A 242 -13.34 -31.45 17.04
C ASN A 242 -13.72 -30.70 18.34
N ARG A 243 -12.73 -30.17 19.08
CA ARG A 243 -12.97 -29.44 20.33
C ARG A 243 -13.57 -28.07 20.06
N GLN A 244 -13.12 -27.40 19.01
CA GLN A 244 -13.69 -26.13 18.53
C GLN A 244 -15.11 -26.33 18.00
N ILE A 245 -15.37 -27.42 17.27
CA ILE A 245 -16.73 -27.76 16.80
C ILE A 245 -17.66 -28.02 17.98
N GLU A 246 -17.19 -28.74 19.01
CA GLU A 246 -17.94 -28.98 20.23
C GLU A 246 -18.23 -27.69 20.99
N ALA A 247 -17.20 -26.86 21.23
CA ALA A 247 -17.36 -25.54 21.87
C ALA A 247 -18.34 -24.64 21.10
N TYR A 248 -18.32 -24.68 19.76
CA TYR A 248 -19.27 -23.95 18.92
C TYR A 248 -20.72 -24.42 19.13
N ARG A 249 -20.94 -25.73 19.29
CA ARG A 249 -22.28 -26.29 19.56
C ARG A 249 -22.78 -25.85 20.92
N ILE A 250 -21.92 -25.90 21.95
CA ILE A 250 -22.24 -25.45 23.31
C ILE A 250 -22.57 -23.95 23.30
N LEU A 251 -21.74 -23.13 22.65
CA LEU A 251 -21.97 -21.69 22.50
C LEU A 251 -23.33 -21.40 21.86
N ASN A 252 -23.65 -22.04 20.74
CA ASN A 252 -24.93 -21.85 20.06
C ASN A 252 -26.12 -22.34 20.88
N ALA A 253 -25.97 -23.45 21.61
CA ALA A 253 -27.02 -23.95 22.49
C ALA A 253 -27.35 -22.97 23.64
N GLY A 254 -26.39 -22.12 24.03
CA GLY A 254 -26.59 -21.07 25.04
C GLY A 254 -27.48 -19.90 24.60
N PHE A 255 -27.72 -19.73 23.30
CA PHE A 255 -28.55 -18.64 22.78
C PHE A 255 -29.90 -19.15 22.26
N HIS A 256 -31.00 -18.61 22.78
CA HIS A 256 -32.35 -19.04 22.36
C HIS A 256 -32.88 -18.31 21.11
N ASN A 257 -32.36 -17.12 20.81
CA ASN A 257 -32.88 -16.19 19.79
C ASN A 257 -31.78 -15.71 18.84
N ILE A 258 -30.54 -16.12 19.06
CA ILE A 258 -29.41 -15.88 18.18
C ILE A 258 -28.90 -17.23 17.70
N THR A 259 -28.78 -17.39 16.39
CA THR A 259 -28.07 -18.50 15.77
C THR A 259 -26.79 -17.97 15.17
N ILE A 260 -25.64 -18.44 15.66
CA ILE A 260 -24.33 -18.05 15.14
C ILE A 260 -23.94 -19.04 14.06
N MET A 261 -23.52 -18.56 12.90
CA MET A 261 -23.03 -19.36 11.77
C MET A 261 -21.69 -18.83 11.30
N THR A 262 -20.84 -19.70 10.74
CA THR A 262 -19.64 -19.28 10.02
C THR A 262 -19.94 -19.18 8.53
N TYR A 263 -19.07 -18.50 7.77
CA TYR A 263 -19.19 -18.46 6.31
C TYR A 263 -19.19 -19.87 5.68
N ASP A 264 -18.43 -20.81 6.27
CA ASP A 264 -18.41 -22.21 5.84
C ASP A 264 -19.75 -22.93 6.11
N HIS A 265 -20.42 -22.64 7.24
CA HIS A 265 -21.75 -23.18 7.51
C HIS A 265 -22.80 -22.66 6.52
N VAL A 266 -22.70 -21.39 6.12
CA VAL A 266 -23.57 -20.80 5.09
C VAL A 266 -23.33 -21.47 3.75
N LEU A 267 -22.07 -21.60 3.32
CA LEU A 267 -21.70 -22.31 2.09
C LEU A 267 -22.21 -23.75 2.10
N GLY A 268 -22.03 -24.48 3.22
CA GLY A 268 -22.53 -25.84 3.37
C GLY A 268 -24.06 -25.96 3.32
N ARG A 269 -24.81 -24.91 3.68
CA ARG A 269 -26.26 -24.86 3.45
C ARG A 269 -26.58 -24.58 1.98
N ALA A 270 -25.91 -23.61 1.36
CA ALA A 270 -26.10 -23.28 -0.06
C ALA A 270 -25.85 -24.51 -0.95
N LYS A 271 -24.73 -25.22 -0.75
CA LYS A 271 -24.40 -26.46 -1.48
C LYS A 271 -25.48 -27.54 -1.35
N ARG A 272 -26.11 -27.67 -0.18
CA ARG A 272 -27.22 -28.60 0.05
C ARG A 272 -28.49 -28.18 -0.69
N ILE A 273 -28.80 -26.88 -0.70
CA ILE A 273 -29.96 -26.33 -1.42
C ILE A 273 -29.84 -26.59 -2.92
N VAL A 274 -28.63 -26.44 -3.47
CA VAL A 274 -28.36 -26.64 -4.91
C VAL A 274 -28.10 -28.13 -5.24
N GLY A 275 -28.08 -29.03 -4.25
CA GLY A 275 -27.90 -30.47 -4.46
C GLY A 275 -26.48 -30.90 -4.85
N VAL A 276 -25.45 -30.08 -4.58
CA VAL A 276 -24.06 -30.27 -5.06
C VAL A 276 -23.23 -31.21 -4.16
N ASN A 277 -23.83 -31.92 -3.20
CA ASN A 277 -23.04 -32.74 -2.28
C ASN A 277 -22.78 -34.14 -2.85
N SER A 278 -21.50 -34.47 -3.07
CA SER A 278 -20.87 -35.74 -3.46
C SER A 278 -20.90 -36.16 -4.94
N MET A 279 -20.12 -35.47 -5.78
CA MET A 279 -19.19 -36.18 -6.68
C MET A 279 -17.80 -35.98 -6.10
N GLN A 280 -17.36 -36.92 -5.25
CA GLN A 280 -15.95 -37.06 -4.96
C GLN A 280 -15.27 -37.50 -6.26
N ILE A 281 -14.25 -36.73 -6.65
CA ILE A 281 -13.23 -37.11 -7.60
C ILE A 281 -12.50 -38.31 -6.99
N GLU A 282 -12.90 -39.51 -7.36
CA GLU A 282 -12.04 -40.68 -7.28
C GLU A 282 -11.36 -40.87 -8.65
N GLY A 283 -10.04 -40.90 -8.61
CA GLY A 283 -9.21 -41.48 -9.66
C GLY A 283 -8.61 -40.47 -10.64
N GLN A 284 -7.41 -39.99 -10.32
CA GLN A 284 -6.21 -40.24 -11.16
C GLN A 284 -4.96 -40.24 -10.26
N ALA A 285 -4.54 -41.44 -9.89
CA ALA A 285 -3.13 -41.82 -9.88
C ALA A 285 -2.88 -42.59 -11.17
#